data_AF-A0A3S1CA61-F1
#
_entry.id   AF-A0A3S1CA61-F1
#
_cell.length_a   1.000
_cell.length_b   1.000
_cell.length_c   1.000
_cell.angle_alpha   90.00
_cell.angle_beta   90.00
_cell.angle_gamma   90.00
#
_symmetry.space_group_name_H-M   'P 1'
#
loop_
_entity.id
_entity.type
_entity.pdbx_description
1 polymer ?
#
loop_
_entity_poly.entity_id
_entity_poly.type
_entity_poly.pdbx_seq_one_letter_code
_entity_poly.pdbx_strand_id
1 'polypeptide(L)'
;MNNKIKALIVEDNRDDAELLVLELERANYEVVYQQVDTVEAMAEALDSQEWDVILTDYSMPQFSANKALDLVKERQLDIPFIVVSGSIGEETAIDLMISGAHDYLLKQSLNRLIPAITRELREALMRSEHKQALERVKFLAFYDELTNLPNRHAFLNTLQEYLQDDHIFAVVFLDIDQYRKIKYGFGHNKSEQLLIEVGKRLQETLRPGDYLARIGKDEFALLLKNFCHVSEAEAIGNKVHQVLDPPFDLEGFLIYASVTIGIVHSSMNFQEAEEFLRAAEIANYTAKEQGLKYPTVVYNRSLQTEASNRLQMETDLRKAISNQELQLFYQPILSLNPYKLVGFEALIRWKHPEKGWISPDEFIPLAEQTGLIIPLGDWILEAASQQLIIWQSQLADYLPLSVAVNLSGVQLNEPELVPKIIHQYQSLNLHQLKLKLEITESTLMNNTQTIISSLEAFRSAGIQISLDDFGTGYSSLSYLHGLPIDTVKIDRSFVSRIQKNERNLGILQAIITLAHTLDLDIVAEGIETVEQRDKLRSLGCNYGQGYLFSKPMPAPLVKEWLQRTTREFSVSLVPIIPNNSIFSFNAL
;
A
#
# COMPACT_ATOMS: atom_id res chain seq x y z
N MET A 1 3.35 46.45 -29.07
CA MET A 1 4.44 46.11 -28.14
C MET A 1 4.73 47.37 -27.36
N ASN A 2 4.69 47.30 -26.03
CA ASN A 2 4.96 48.45 -25.19
C ASN A 2 6.45 48.77 -25.35
N ASN A 3 6.80 49.78 -26.13
CA ASN A 3 8.18 50.04 -26.52
C ASN A 3 8.89 50.85 -25.43
N LYS A 4 8.64 50.50 -24.17
CA LYS A 4 9.17 51.22 -23.02
C LYS A 4 10.56 50.68 -22.70
N ILE A 5 11.52 51.58 -22.48
CA ILE A 5 12.88 51.21 -22.10
C ILE A 5 13.30 52.03 -20.88
N LYS A 6 13.85 51.35 -19.87
CA LYS A 6 14.45 51.95 -18.69
C LYS A 6 15.96 52.04 -18.88
N ALA A 7 16.47 53.24 -19.09
CA ALA A 7 17.90 53.47 -19.32
C ALA A 7 18.55 54.18 -18.13
N LEU A 8 19.59 53.58 -17.54
CA LEU A 8 20.46 54.28 -16.60
C LEU A 8 21.59 54.93 -17.41
N ILE A 9 21.64 56.26 -17.43
CA ILE A 9 22.62 57.02 -18.22
C ILE A 9 23.69 57.55 -17.27
N VAL A 10 24.91 57.06 -17.42
CA VAL A 10 26.06 57.46 -16.62
C VAL A 10 26.88 58.49 -17.42
N GLU A 11 26.61 59.77 -17.22
CA GLU A 11 27.10 60.86 -18.05
C GLU A 11 27.10 62.17 -17.24
N ASP A 12 28.20 62.94 -17.28
CA ASP A 12 28.33 64.22 -16.56
C ASP A 12 27.81 65.41 -17.38
N ASN A 13 27.73 65.26 -18.72
CA ASN A 13 27.17 66.27 -19.60
C ASN A 13 25.68 66.01 -19.91
N ARG A 14 24.81 66.88 -19.42
CA ARG A 14 23.37 66.82 -19.68
C ARG A 14 23.00 66.83 -21.16
N ASP A 15 23.69 67.59 -22.00
CA ASP A 15 23.38 67.66 -23.43
C ASP A 15 23.67 66.32 -24.15
N ASP A 16 24.72 65.62 -23.71
CA ASP A 16 25.09 64.30 -24.25
C ASP A 16 24.10 63.23 -23.78
N ALA A 17 23.64 63.30 -22.53
CA ALA A 17 22.59 62.43 -22.00
C ALA A 17 21.26 62.63 -22.75
N GLU A 18 20.85 63.89 -22.98
CA GLU A 18 19.65 64.22 -23.76
C GLU A 18 19.76 63.74 -25.21
N LEU A 19 20.96 63.77 -25.81
CA LEU A 19 21.20 63.23 -27.14
C LEU A 19 20.97 61.71 -27.23
N LEU A 20 21.41 60.94 -26.22
CA LEU A 20 21.16 59.49 -26.16
C LEU A 20 19.66 59.17 -26.04
N VAL A 21 18.94 59.94 -25.23
CA VAL A 21 17.48 59.81 -25.07
C VAL A 21 16.77 60.13 -26.39
N LEU A 22 17.15 61.21 -27.07
CA LEU A 22 16.58 61.59 -28.37
C LEU A 22 16.76 60.50 -29.44
N GLU A 23 17.90 59.82 -29.47
CA GLU A 23 18.13 58.70 -30.41
C GLU A 23 17.25 57.49 -30.09
N LEU A 24 17.02 57.18 -28.81
CA LEU A 24 16.08 56.15 -28.38
C LEU A 24 14.63 56.52 -28.75
N GLU A 25 14.21 57.75 -28.51
CA GLU A 25 12.87 58.24 -28.86
C GLU A 25 12.64 58.25 -30.38
N ARG A 26 13.66 58.60 -31.18
CA ARG A 26 13.62 58.51 -32.66
C ARG A 26 13.40 57.09 -33.17
N ALA A 27 13.80 56.09 -32.39
CA ALA A 27 13.53 54.68 -32.65
C ALA A 27 12.19 54.19 -32.07
N ASN A 28 11.29 55.12 -31.71
CA ASN A 28 9.98 54.88 -31.12
C ASN A 28 10.01 54.22 -29.73
N TYR A 29 11.08 54.37 -28.94
CA TYR A 29 11.04 53.95 -27.53
C TYR A 29 10.36 55.01 -26.65
N GLU A 30 9.54 54.58 -25.69
CA GLU A 30 9.11 55.38 -24.54
C GLU A 30 10.21 55.27 -23.47
N VAL A 31 11.07 56.28 -23.35
CA VAL A 31 12.26 56.21 -22.51
C VAL A 31 11.94 56.69 -21.10
N VAL A 32 12.17 55.83 -20.11
CA VAL A 32 12.30 56.23 -18.71
C VAL A 32 13.77 56.18 -18.37
N TYR A 33 14.37 57.33 -18.04
CA TYR A 33 15.81 57.35 -17.75
C TYR A 33 16.11 58.10 -16.45
N GLN A 34 17.25 57.75 -15.87
CA GLN A 34 17.88 58.52 -14.81
C GLN A 34 19.32 58.77 -15.21
N GLN A 35 19.73 60.03 -15.15
CA GLN A 35 21.11 60.44 -15.36
C GLN A 35 21.85 60.42 -14.01
N VAL A 36 23.05 59.87 -13.98
CA VAL A 36 23.95 59.85 -12.82
C VAL A 36 25.38 60.15 -13.26
N ASP A 37 26.16 60.78 -12.40
CA ASP A 37 27.54 61.22 -12.69
C ASP A 37 28.53 60.86 -11.56
N THR A 38 28.04 60.25 -10.48
CA THR A 38 28.80 59.85 -9.29
C THR A 38 28.56 58.38 -8.93
N VAL A 39 29.50 57.78 -8.22
CA VAL A 39 29.44 56.37 -7.78
C VAL A 39 28.22 56.14 -6.88
N GLU A 40 27.99 57.06 -5.94
CA GLU A 40 26.90 56.98 -4.97
C GLU A 40 25.53 57.07 -5.64
N ALA A 41 25.37 58.00 -6.60
CA ALA A 41 24.11 58.15 -7.34
C ALA A 41 23.83 56.93 -8.22
N MET A 42 24.85 56.34 -8.85
CA MET A 42 24.69 55.10 -9.61
C MET A 42 24.30 53.92 -8.71
N ALA A 43 24.94 53.78 -7.54
CA ALA A 43 24.60 52.74 -6.58
C ALA A 43 23.13 52.84 -6.13
N GLU A 44 22.67 54.04 -5.76
CA GLU A 44 21.27 54.28 -5.38
C GLU A 44 20.30 54.00 -6.54
N ALA A 45 20.67 54.42 -7.75
CA ALA A 45 19.84 54.17 -8.94
C ALA A 45 19.69 52.67 -9.22
N LEU A 46 20.76 51.88 -9.12
CA LEU A 46 20.73 50.42 -9.31
C LEU A 46 19.86 49.71 -8.26
N ASP A 47 19.82 50.21 -7.03
CA ASP A 47 19.05 49.62 -5.94
C ASP A 47 17.56 50.08 -5.96
N SER A 48 17.26 51.20 -6.60
CA SER A 48 15.92 51.80 -6.64
C SER A 48 14.92 51.12 -7.58
N GLN A 49 15.41 50.55 -8.69
CA GLN A 49 14.59 49.85 -9.69
C GLN A 49 15.44 48.99 -10.63
N GLU A 50 14.77 48.09 -11.35
CA GLU A 50 15.37 47.35 -12.47
C GLU A 50 15.52 48.24 -13.70
N TRP A 51 16.70 48.16 -14.34
CA TRP A 51 17.07 48.88 -15.56
C TRP A 51 17.26 47.91 -16.73
N ASP A 52 16.84 48.32 -17.92
CA ASP A 52 16.97 47.50 -19.14
C ASP A 52 18.35 47.66 -19.78
N VAL A 53 18.95 48.85 -19.68
CA VAL A 53 20.27 49.15 -20.26
C VAL A 53 21.00 50.21 -19.45
N ILE A 54 22.32 50.10 -19.39
CA ILE A 54 23.22 51.11 -18.86
C ILE A 54 24.01 51.70 -20.03
N LEU A 55 23.89 53.02 -20.23
CA LEU A 55 24.66 53.78 -21.22
C LEU A 55 25.65 54.65 -20.46
N THR A 56 26.95 54.44 -20.62
CA THR A 56 27.98 55.19 -19.88
C THR A 56 28.89 55.97 -20.81
N ASP A 57 29.22 57.21 -20.46
CA ASP A 57 30.43 57.82 -21.01
C ASP A 57 31.66 57.19 -20.37
N TYR A 58 32.74 57.18 -21.13
CA TYR A 58 34.01 56.62 -20.73
C TYR A 58 34.76 57.50 -19.73
N SER A 59 34.86 58.79 -20.03
CA SER A 59 35.76 59.72 -19.35
C SER A 59 34.98 60.87 -18.74
N MET A 60 34.48 60.67 -17.52
CA MET A 60 33.93 61.77 -16.71
C MET A 60 34.97 62.19 -15.64
N PRO A 61 35.00 63.47 -15.22
CA PRO A 61 36.04 64.01 -14.33
C PRO A 61 36.13 63.33 -12.94
N GLN A 62 35.03 62.78 -12.44
CA GLN A 62 34.92 62.22 -11.09
C GLN A 62 34.47 60.75 -11.06
N PHE A 63 34.03 60.20 -12.19
CA PHE A 63 33.53 58.84 -12.32
C PHE A 63 33.95 58.28 -13.68
N SER A 64 34.31 57.00 -13.76
CA SER A 64 34.82 56.40 -15.01
C SER A 64 33.99 55.17 -15.36
N ALA A 65 33.86 54.84 -16.65
CA ALA A 65 33.15 53.64 -17.10
C ALA A 65 33.64 52.35 -16.41
N ASN A 66 34.94 52.22 -16.11
CA ASN A 66 35.47 51.05 -15.39
C ASN A 66 34.84 50.89 -14.00
N LYS A 67 34.80 51.96 -13.20
CA LYS A 67 34.16 51.95 -11.88
C LYS A 67 32.66 51.68 -11.96
N ALA A 68 31.98 52.25 -12.97
CA ALA A 68 30.57 51.98 -13.21
C ALA A 68 30.32 50.50 -13.51
N LEU A 69 31.18 49.88 -14.31
CA LEU A 69 31.12 48.46 -14.64
C LEU A 69 31.40 47.56 -13.42
N ASP A 70 32.37 47.93 -12.58
CA ASP A 70 32.66 47.22 -11.33
C ASP A 70 31.43 47.20 -10.40
N LEU A 71 30.70 48.31 -10.28
CA LEU A 71 29.47 48.40 -9.46
C LEU A 71 28.36 47.44 -9.93
N VAL A 72 28.23 47.24 -11.24
CA VAL A 72 27.24 46.32 -11.84
C VAL A 72 27.63 44.87 -11.55
N LYS A 73 28.92 44.57 -11.67
CA LYS A 73 29.48 43.24 -11.40
C LYS A 73 29.41 42.85 -9.94
N GLU A 74 29.71 43.76 -9.02
CA GLU A 74 29.62 43.52 -7.58
C GLU A 74 28.21 43.10 -7.15
N ARG A 75 27.18 43.65 -7.80
CA ARG A 75 25.77 43.30 -7.60
C ARG A 75 25.30 42.08 -8.39
N GLN A 76 26.18 41.47 -9.20
CA GLN A 76 25.86 40.34 -10.07
C GLN A 76 24.68 40.61 -11.02
N LEU A 77 24.55 41.85 -11.49
CA LEU A 77 23.48 42.26 -12.40
C LEU A 77 23.90 41.95 -13.86
N ASP A 78 23.08 41.20 -14.59
CA ASP A 78 23.27 40.92 -16.03
C ASP A 78 22.50 41.95 -16.87
N ILE A 79 22.90 43.23 -16.74
CA ILE A 79 22.30 44.35 -17.48
C ILE A 79 23.24 44.73 -18.64
N PRO A 80 22.73 44.88 -19.87
CA PRO A 80 23.48 45.44 -20.98
C PRO A 80 24.22 46.74 -20.60
N PHE A 81 25.54 46.72 -20.73
CA PHE A 81 26.42 47.83 -20.36
C PHE A 81 27.15 48.32 -21.60
N ILE A 82 26.71 49.46 -22.14
CA ILE A 82 27.20 50.01 -23.40
C ILE A 82 27.95 51.31 -23.13
N VAL A 83 29.19 51.37 -23.61
CA VAL A 83 30.04 52.55 -23.45
C VAL A 83 29.88 53.45 -24.68
N VAL A 84 29.53 54.72 -24.48
CA VAL A 84 29.34 55.70 -25.57
C VAL A 84 30.29 56.88 -25.34
N SER A 85 31.29 57.07 -26.21
CA SER A 85 32.29 58.12 -25.97
C SER A 85 32.74 58.90 -27.21
N GLY A 86 33.16 60.15 -27.00
CA GLY A 86 33.56 61.07 -28.06
C GLY A 86 34.98 60.86 -28.58
N SER A 87 35.87 60.35 -27.73
CA SER A 87 37.27 60.06 -28.07
C SER A 87 37.85 59.01 -27.13
N ILE A 88 37.94 57.77 -27.59
CA ILE A 88 38.68 56.70 -26.93
C ILE A 88 39.67 56.11 -27.92
N GLY A 89 40.90 55.83 -27.48
CA GLY A 89 41.86 55.05 -28.25
C GLY A 89 41.45 53.58 -28.30
N GLU A 90 41.61 52.90 -29.43
CA GLU A 90 41.17 51.51 -29.64
C GLU A 90 41.58 50.55 -28.52
N GLU A 91 42.79 50.70 -27.97
CA GLU A 91 43.34 49.89 -26.87
C GLU A 91 42.47 49.96 -25.61
N THR A 92 41.97 51.16 -25.28
CA THR A 92 41.16 51.41 -24.09
C THR A 92 39.73 50.89 -24.22
N ALA A 93 39.17 50.91 -25.44
CA ALA A 93 37.88 50.29 -25.71
C ALA A 93 37.97 48.76 -25.59
N ILE A 94 39.09 48.17 -26.02
CA ILE A 94 39.36 46.74 -25.88
C ILE A 94 39.44 46.34 -24.40
N ASP A 95 40.15 47.10 -23.57
CA ASP A 95 40.28 46.81 -22.14
C ASP A 95 38.93 46.78 -21.41
N LEU A 96 38.00 47.65 -21.78
CA LEU A 96 36.64 47.67 -21.24
C LEU A 96 35.81 46.45 -21.64
N MET A 97 35.93 46.00 -22.89
CA MET A 97 35.26 44.80 -23.38
C MET A 97 35.83 43.54 -22.68
N ILE A 98 37.15 43.47 -22.50
CA ILE A 98 37.79 42.42 -21.69
C ILE A 98 37.30 42.48 -20.24
N SER A 99 37.11 43.69 -19.74
CA SER A 99 36.57 43.95 -18.41
C SER A 99 35.05 43.74 -18.33
N GLY A 100 34.36 43.29 -19.38
CA GLY A 100 32.94 42.89 -19.30
C GLY A 100 31.91 43.93 -19.72
N ALA A 101 32.33 45.02 -20.39
CA ALA A 101 31.38 45.85 -21.15
C ALA A 101 30.81 45.04 -22.32
N HIS A 102 29.55 45.29 -22.66
CA HIS A 102 28.81 44.51 -23.66
C HIS A 102 28.93 45.09 -25.08
N ASP A 103 29.06 46.40 -25.20
CA ASP A 103 29.37 47.06 -26.48
C ASP A 103 30.05 48.42 -26.27
N TYR A 104 30.66 48.93 -27.33
CA TYR A 104 31.27 50.26 -27.39
C TYR A 104 30.88 51.02 -28.66
N LEU A 105 30.52 52.30 -28.48
CA LEU A 105 30.07 53.19 -29.54
C LEU A 105 30.77 54.54 -29.47
N LEU A 106 31.09 55.10 -30.64
CA LEU A 106 31.55 56.48 -30.77
C LEU A 106 30.34 57.43 -30.75
N LYS A 107 30.42 58.56 -30.02
CA LYS A 107 29.38 59.63 -30.02
C LYS A 107 29.12 60.19 -31.44
N GLN A 108 30.06 60.01 -32.37
CA GLN A 108 29.91 60.37 -33.79
C GLN A 108 29.12 59.34 -34.62
N SER A 109 28.84 58.15 -34.07
CA SER A 109 28.20 57.01 -34.75
C SER A 109 26.99 56.50 -33.97
N LEU A 110 26.18 57.42 -33.42
CA LEU A 110 24.97 57.09 -32.66
C LEU A 110 23.90 56.35 -33.47
N ASN A 111 23.97 56.39 -34.80
CA ASN A 111 23.13 55.56 -35.67
C ASN A 111 23.29 54.05 -35.40
N ARG A 112 24.35 53.62 -34.71
CA ARG A 112 24.58 52.22 -34.28
C ARG A 112 24.06 51.90 -32.88
N LEU A 113 23.58 52.90 -32.12
CA LEU A 113 23.10 52.73 -30.75
C LEU A 113 21.91 51.77 -30.68
N ILE A 114 20.93 51.95 -31.55
CA ILE A 114 19.72 51.12 -31.55
C ILE A 114 20.02 49.67 -31.92
N PRO A 115 20.79 49.37 -33.00
CA PRO A 115 21.25 48.01 -33.26
C PRO A 115 22.03 47.38 -32.09
N ALA A 116 22.91 48.14 -31.42
CA ALA A 116 23.68 47.67 -30.27
C ALA A 116 22.76 47.31 -29.10
N ILE A 117 21.91 48.23 -28.66
CA ILE A 117 20.94 48.01 -27.58
C ILE A 117 20.03 46.82 -27.89
N THR A 118 19.51 46.74 -29.12
CA THR A 118 18.61 45.64 -29.53
C THR A 118 19.33 44.29 -29.50
N ARG A 119 20.60 44.24 -29.91
CA ARG A 119 21.42 43.02 -29.82
C ARG A 119 21.65 42.63 -28.37
N GLU A 120 22.12 43.56 -27.55
CA GLU A 120 22.47 43.25 -26.15
C GLU A 120 21.26 42.90 -25.30
N LEU A 121 20.13 43.58 -25.47
CA LEU A 121 18.88 43.21 -24.79
C LEU A 121 18.41 41.80 -25.16
N ARG A 122 18.51 41.43 -26.45
CA ARG A 122 18.17 40.07 -26.90
C ARG A 122 19.12 39.04 -26.30
N GLU A 123 20.42 39.32 -26.25
CA GLU A 123 21.40 38.40 -25.68
C GLU A 123 21.23 38.23 -24.16
N ALA A 124 20.97 39.32 -23.42
CA ALA A 124 20.68 39.27 -21.99
C ALA A 124 19.39 38.47 -21.70
N LEU A 125 18.33 38.68 -22.49
CA LEU A 125 17.09 37.90 -22.38
C LEU A 125 17.36 36.40 -22.60
N MET A 126 18.09 36.05 -23.67
CA MET A 126 18.45 34.66 -23.97
C MET A 126 19.28 34.02 -22.86
N ARG A 127 20.22 34.75 -22.24
CA ARG A 127 21.00 34.25 -21.09
C ARG A 127 20.13 34.01 -19.87
N SER A 128 19.22 34.93 -19.56
CA SER A 128 18.28 34.80 -18.44
C SER A 128 17.33 33.62 -18.63
N GLU A 129 16.71 33.49 -19.81
CA GLU A 129 15.85 32.36 -20.15
C GLU A 129 16.61 31.02 -20.08
N HIS A 130 17.85 30.99 -20.59
CA HIS A 130 18.69 29.80 -20.52
C HIS A 130 19.04 29.42 -19.07
N LYS A 131 19.36 30.40 -18.23
CA LYS A 131 19.64 30.17 -16.79
C LYS A 131 18.41 29.64 -16.07
N GLN A 132 17.24 30.25 -16.27
CA GLN A 132 15.98 29.79 -15.68
C GLN A 132 15.60 28.38 -16.16
N ALA A 133 15.78 28.10 -17.46
CA ALA A 133 15.56 26.77 -18.01
C ALA A 133 16.51 25.73 -17.38
N LEU A 134 17.79 26.08 -17.21
CA LEU A 134 18.78 25.20 -16.58
C LEU A 134 18.45 24.93 -15.10
N GLU A 135 18.08 25.96 -14.34
CA GLU A 135 17.64 25.83 -12.95
C GLU A 135 16.39 24.97 -12.85
N ARG A 136 15.44 25.15 -13.78
CA ARG A 136 14.23 24.35 -13.84
C ARG A 136 14.52 22.90 -14.17
N VAL A 137 15.42 22.62 -15.12
CA VAL A 137 15.88 21.27 -15.45
C VAL A 137 16.54 20.61 -14.24
N LYS A 138 17.42 21.32 -13.52
CA LYS A 138 18.03 20.82 -12.28
C LYS A 138 16.98 20.51 -11.22
N PHE A 139 16.00 21.39 -11.04
CA PHE A 139 14.92 21.15 -10.10
C PHE A 139 14.13 19.88 -10.46
N LEU A 140 13.69 19.74 -11.71
CA LEU A 140 12.92 18.58 -12.17
C LEU A 140 13.72 17.26 -12.09
N ALA A 141 15.05 17.34 -12.22
CA ALA A 141 15.91 16.17 -12.09
C ALA A 141 15.97 15.62 -10.65
N PHE A 142 15.81 16.47 -9.63
CA PHE A 142 16.07 16.11 -8.23
C PHE A 142 14.90 16.31 -7.26
N TYR A 143 13.84 17.01 -7.65
CA TYR A 143 12.72 17.36 -6.76
C TYR A 143 11.36 16.99 -7.36
N ASP A 144 10.42 16.65 -6.48
CA ASP A 144 9.01 16.45 -6.77
C ASP A 144 8.28 17.80 -6.81
N GLU A 145 7.58 18.08 -7.90
CA GLU A 145 6.94 19.39 -8.13
C GLU A 145 5.77 19.69 -7.19
N LEU A 146 5.11 18.67 -6.66
CA LEU A 146 3.95 18.86 -5.80
C LEU A 146 4.36 19.19 -4.36
N THR A 147 5.32 18.43 -3.82
CA THR A 147 5.72 18.52 -2.41
C THR A 147 6.97 19.36 -2.19
N ASN A 148 7.71 19.70 -3.25
CA ASN A 148 9.06 20.28 -3.21
C ASN A 148 10.08 19.42 -2.44
N LEU A 149 9.74 18.17 -2.14
CA LEU A 149 10.68 17.22 -1.55
C LEU A 149 11.61 16.65 -2.62
N PRO A 150 12.81 16.19 -2.25
CA PRO A 150 13.63 15.36 -3.12
C PRO A 150 12.83 14.22 -3.76
N ASN A 151 13.09 13.94 -5.03
CA ASN A 151 12.50 12.83 -5.75
C ASN A 151 13.29 11.53 -5.53
N ARG A 152 12.81 10.43 -6.11
CA ARG A 152 13.49 9.11 -6.06
C ARG A 152 14.95 9.16 -6.51
N HIS A 153 15.26 9.91 -7.57
CA HIS A 153 16.63 9.99 -8.09
C HIS A 153 17.56 10.68 -7.08
N ALA A 154 17.13 11.80 -6.51
CA ALA A 154 17.88 12.50 -5.46
C ALA A 154 18.07 11.63 -4.21
N PHE A 155 17.04 10.88 -3.80
CA PHE A 155 17.12 9.96 -2.67
C PHE A 155 18.19 8.88 -2.87
N LEU A 156 18.17 8.21 -4.02
CA LEU A 156 19.11 7.14 -4.34
C LEU A 156 20.54 7.64 -4.44
N ASN A 157 20.77 8.80 -5.07
CA ASN A 157 22.11 9.40 -5.13
C ASN A 157 22.62 9.72 -3.73
N THR A 158 21.79 10.35 -2.89
CA THR A 158 22.15 10.68 -1.50
C THR A 158 22.45 9.41 -0.68
N LEU A 159 21.64 8.35 -0.86
CA LEU A 159 21.88 7.08 -0.19
C LEU A 159 23.16 6.41 -0.69
N GLN A 160 23.42 6.41 -1.99
CA GLN A 160 24.61 5.81 -2.59
C GLN A 160 25.91 6.49 -2.13
N GLU A 161 25.89 7.82 -2.00
CA GLU A 161 26.99 8.57 -1.39
C GLU A 161 27.20 8.15 0.07
N TYR A 162 26.11 7.99 0.82
CA TYR A 162 26.14 7.61 2.22
C TYR A 162 26.59 6.16 2.47
N LEU A 163 26.49 5.28 1.46
CA LEU A 163 26.98 3.90 1.49
C LEU A 163 28.50 3.78 1.42
N GLN A 164 29.22 4.81 0.95
CA GLN A 164 30.67 4.74 0.78
C GLN A 164 31.45 4.78 2.10
N ASP A 165 30.78 5.20 3.17
CA ASP A 165 31.34 5.29 4.52
C ASP A 165 30.73 4.22 5.44
N ASP A 166 31.42 3.89 6.53
CA ASP A 166 31.00 2.89 7.52
C ASP A 166 29.96 3.47 8.52
N HIS A 167 28.91 4.11 7.99
CA HIS A 167 27.86 4.75 8.78
C HIS A 167 26.76 3.76 9.17
N ILE A 168 26.22 3.94 10.38
CA ILE A 168 25.01 3.24 10.82
C ILE A 168 23.80 4.09 10.45
N PHE A 169 22.97 3.57 9.54
CA PHE A 169 21.73 4.20 9.09
C PHE A 169 20.58 3.21 8.94
N ALA A 170 19.38 3.76 8.73
CA ALA A 170 18.21 3.02 8.32
C ALA A 170 17.50 3.72 7.16
N VAL A 171 16.90 2.92 6.28
CA VAL A 171 16.00 3.41 5.23
C VAL A 171 14.58 3.01 5.62
N VAL A 172 13.67 3.98 5.60
CA VAL A 172 12.25 3.76 5.90
C VAL A 172 11.43 4.08 4.67
N PHE A 173 10.59 3.14 4.27
CA PHE A 173 9.62 3.29 3.20
C PHE A 173 8.22 3.44 3.81
N LEU A 174 7.47 4.45 3.36
CA LEU A 174 6.14 4.78 3.84
C LEU A 174 5.16 4.84 2.68
N ASP A 175 3.97 4.30 2.89
CA ASP A 175 2.87 4.36 1.93
C ASP A 175 1.59 4.80 2.65
N ILE A 176 0.86 5.74 2.06
CA ILE A 176 -0.41 6.23 2.62
C ILE A 176 -1.53 5.22 2.34
N ASP A 177 -2.10 4.66 3.41
CA ASP A 177 -3.12 3.65 3.30
C ASP A 177 -4.39 4.20 2.65
N GLN A 178 -4.97 3.41 1.73
CA GLN A 178 -6.23 3.73 1.06
C GLN A 178 -6.23 5.09 0.33
N TYR A 179 -5.07 5.65 -0.03
CA TYR A 179 -4.95 6.93 -0.74
C TYR A 179 -5.83 6.99 -2.00
N ARG A 180 -6.00 5.88 -2.73
CA ARG A 180 -6.91 5.81 -3.88
C ARG A 180 -8.36 6.13 -3.50
N LYS A 181 -8.87 5.64 -2.37
CA LYS A 181 -10.22 5.96 -1.90
C LYS A 181 -10.35 7.44 -1.58
N ILE A 182 -9.33 8.04 -0.98
CA ILE A 182 -9.29 9.48 -0.71
C ILE A 182 -9.31 10.26 -2.02
N LYS A 183 -8.47 9.89 -2.98
CA LYS A 183 -8.38 10.51 -4.30
C LYS A 183 -9.69 10.46 -5.09
N TYR A 184 -10.34 9.30 -5.16
CA TYR A 184 -11.61 9.17 -5.89
C TYR A 184 -12.81 9.69 -5.10
N GLY A 185 -12.75 9.71 -3.77
CA GLY A 185 -13.82 10.23 -2.91
C GLY A 185 -13.82 11.75 -2.78
N PHE A 186 -12.65 12.38 -2.63
CA PHE A 186 -12.51 13.82 -2.39
C PHE A 186 -11.95 14.62 -3.58
N GLY A 187 -11.54 13.92 -4.65
CA GLY A 187 -10.99 14.52 -5.86
C GLY A 187 -9.48 14.80 -5.78
N HIS A 188 -8.92 15.15 -6.94
CA HIS A 188 -7.47 15.32 -7.11
C HIS A 188 -6.88 16.41 -6.21
N ASN A 189 -7.46 17.61 -6.18
CA ASN A 189 -6.93 18.74 -5.43
C ASN A 189 -6.73 18.43 -3.93
N LYS A 190 -7.72 17.80 -3.29
CA LYS A 190 -7.63 17.45 -1.86
C LYS A 190 -6.64 16.31 -1.62
N SER A 191 -6.58 15.32 -2.51
CA SER A 191 -5.57 14.26 -2.40
C SER A 191 -4.15 14.79 -2.55
N GLU A 192 -3.94 15.79 -3.41
CA GLU A 192 -2.65 16.45 -3.57
C GLU A 192 -2.29 17.33 -2.37
N GLN A 193 -3.26 18.07 -1.81
CA GLN A 193 -3.08 18.80 -0.55
C GLN A 193 -2.72 17.86 0.60
N LEU A 194 -3.35 16.68 0.68
CA LEU A 194 -3.00 15.67 1.69
C LEU A 194 -1.52 15.28 1.59
N LEU A 195 -1.00 15.03 0.38
CA LEU A 195 0.41 14.68 0.17
C LEU A 195 1.36 15.79 0.62
N ILE A 196 1.00 17.05 0.36
CA ILE A 196 1.76 18.22 0.80
C ILE A 196 1.80 18.27 2.33
N GLU A 197 0.65 18.13 3.00
CA GLU A 197 0.57 18.19 4.47
C GLU A 197 1.24 17.00 5.15
N VAL A 198 1.16 15.80 4.57
CA VAL A 198 1.93 14.63 5.03
C VAL A 198 3.43 14.91 4.92
N GLY A 199 3.90 15.43 3.79
CA GLY A 199 5.31 15.81 3.60
C GLY A 199 5.80 16.80 4.65
N LYS A 200 5.00 17.84 4.95
CA LYS A 200 5.32 18.83 6.00
C LYS A 200 5.41 18.20 7.38
N ARG A 201 4.40 17.44 7.80
CA ARG A 201 4.38 16.76 9.11
C ARG A 201 5.55 15.80 9.28
N LEU A 202 5.88 15.05 8.23
CA LEU A 202 7.06 14.18 8.22
C LEU A 202 8.34 15.00 8.37
N GLN A 203 8.49 16.09 7.62
CA GLN A 203 9.68 16.94 7.69
C GLN A 203 9.90 17.56 9.07
N GLU A 204 8.83 17.99 9.75
CA GLU A 204 8.87 18.51 11.13
C GLU A 204 9.23 17.43 12.17
N THR A 205 9.02 16.15 11.83
CA THR A 205 9.28 15.01 12.72
C THR A 205 10.77 14.64 12.77
N LEU A 206 11.51 14.96 11.71
CA LEU A 206 12.87 14.49 11.45
C LEU A 206 13.94 15.35 12.13
N ARG A 207 15.09 14.73 12.42
CA ARG A 207 16.22 15.43 13.04
C ARG A 207 17.05 16.14 11.95
N PRO A 208 17.79 17.20 12.31
CA PRO A 208 18.77 17.78 11.40
C PRO A 208 19.77 16.72 10.92
N GLY A 209 19.82 16.51 9.59
CA GLY A 209 20.69 15.51 8.95
C GLY A 209 19.94 14.33 8.33
N ASP A 210 18.74 14.01 8.84
CA ASP A 210 17.85 13.04 8.20
C ASP A 210 17.37 13.59 6.85
N TYR A 211 17.04 12.68 5.93
CA TYR A 211 16.65 13.03 4.57
C TYR A 211 15.29 12.44 4.23
N LEU A 212 14.37 13.28 3.78
CA LEU A 212 13.01 12.90 3.36
C LEU A 212 12.88 13.09 1.85
N ALA A 213 12.29 12.11 1.18
CA ALA A 213 11.98 12.18 -0.24
C ALA A 213 10.57 11.67 -0.51
N ARG A 214 9.94 12.19 -1.56
CA ARG A 214 8.76 11.59 -2.17
C ARG A 214 9.19 10.79 -3.39
N ILE A 215 9.01 9.48 -3.31
CA ILE A 215 9.60 8.53 -4.27
C ILE A 215 8.58 7.95 -5.26
N GLY A 216 7.29 8.11 -4.95
CA GLY A 216 6.18 7.65 -5.77
C GLY A 216 4.94 8.52 -5.62
N LYS A 217 3.77 7.95 -5.95
CA LYS A 217 2.50 8.72 -5.95
C LYS A 217 2.06 9.06 -4.53
N ASP A 218 1.97 8.06 -3.68
CA ASP A 218 1.55 8.07 -2.28
C ASP A 218 2.64 7.52 -1.36
N GLU A 219 3.88 7.51 -1.86
CA GLU A 219 5.02 6.83 -1.27
C GLU A 219 6.12 7.83 -0.91
N PHE A 220 6.64 7.69 0.31
CA PHE A 220 7.72 8.51 0.85
C PHE A 220 8.87 7.61 1.32
N ALA A 221 10.09 8.13 1.28
CA ALA A 221 11.25 7.46 1.83
C ALA A 221 12.02 8.39 2.79
N LEU A 222 12.51 7.81 3.88
CA LEU A 222 13.37 8.46 4.84
C LEU A 222 14.72 7.75 4.83
N LEU A 223 15.80 8.52 4.74
CA LEU A 223 17.14 8.09 5.08
C LEU A 223 17.48 8.70 6.42
N LEU A 224 17.50 7.84 7.42
CA LEU A 224 17.71 8.21 8.79
C LEU A 224 19.16 7.92 9.18
N LYS A 225 19.91 8.94 9.60
CA LYS A 225 21.37 8.91 9.69
C LYS A 225 21.90 8.84 11.12
N ASN A 226 23.11 8.30 11.29
CA ASN A 226 23.89 8.31 12.54
C ASN A 226 23.18 7.68 13.75
N PHE A 227 22.70 6.44 13.62
CA PHE A 227 22.11 5.72 14.76
C PHE A 227 23.13 4.94 15.57
N CYS A 228 22.82 4.72 16.85
CA CYS A 228 23.57 3.78 17.68
C CYS A 228 22.92 2.39 17.70
N HIS A 229 21.59 2.29 17.60
CA HIS A 229 20.85 1.03 17.75
C HIS A 229 19.63 0.87 16.82
N VAL A 230 19.34 -0.37 16.42
CA VAL A 230 18.19 -0.76 15.57
C VAL A 230 16.85 -0.30 16.16
N SER A 231 16.72 -0.31 17.49
CA SER A 231 15.52 0.15 18.19
C SER A 231 15.16 1.61 17.95
N GLU A 232 16.12 2.45 17.54
CA GLU A 232 15.84 3.86 17.21
C GLU A 232 15.04 4.01 15.91
N ALA A 233 15.26 3.13 14.93
CA ALA A 233 14.52 3.17 13.67
C ALA A 233 13.04 2.76 13.89
N GLU A 234 12.79 1.73 14.70
CA GLU A 234 11.43 1.32 15.09
C GLU A 234 10.71 2.42 15.89
N ALA A 235 11.43 3.09 16.79
CA ALA A 235 10.88 4.22 17.54
C ALA A 235 10.44 5.37 16.63
N ILE A 236 11.18 5.62 15.54
CA ILE A 236 10.79 6.61 14.53
C ILE A 236 9.54 6.16 13.77
N GLY A 237 9.40 4.87 13.44
CA GLY A 237 8.15 4.34 12.88
C GLY A 237 6.93 4.65 13.76
N ASN A 238 7.04 4.40 15.06
CA ASN A 238 5.99 4.75 16.03
C ASN A 238 5.73 6.26 16.11
N LYS A 239 6.78 7.08 16.06
CA LYS A 239 6.66 8.54 16.06
C LYS A 239 5.94 9.04 14.81
N VAL A 240 6.24 8.46 13.65
CA VAL A 240 5.56 8.80 12.38
C VAL A 240 4.07 8.49 12.49
N HIS A 241 3.69 7.30 12.97
CA HIS A 241 2.27 6.97 13.20
C HIS A 241 1.59 8.00 14.10
N GLN A 242 2.21 8.38 15.22
CA GLN A 242 1.66 9.37 16.16
C GLN A 242 1.47 10.76 15.55
N VAL A 243 2.39 11.19 14.67
CA VAL A 243 2.31 12.51 14.03
C VAL A 243 1.27 12.54 12.91
N LEU A 244 1.02 11.41 12.25
CA LEU A 244 0.04 11.30 11.17
C LEU A 244 -1.37 10.90 11.65
N ASP A 245 -1.51 10.39 12.89
CA ASP A 245 -2.80 9.98 13.48
C ASP A 245 -3.86 11.11 13.60
N PRO A 246 -3.50 12.36 13.97
CA PRO A 246 -4.45 13.48 13.95
C PRO A 246 -4.96 13.77 12.54
N PRO A 247 -6.25 14.17 12.37
CA PRO A 247 -6.81 14.42 11.05
C PRO A 247 -6.10 15.58 10.33
N PHE A 248 -6.13 15.53 9.00
CA PHE A 248 -5.70 16.61 8.13
C PHE A 248 -6.90 17.50 7.83
N ASP A 249 -6.82 18.79 8.18
CA ASP A 249 -7.84 19.77 7.82
C ASP A 249 -7.54 20.33 6.43
N LEU A 250 -8.29 19.83 5.43
CA LEU A 250 -8.16 20.23 4.04
C LEU A 250 -9.40 21.04 3.64
N GLU A 251 -9.30 22.36 3.82
CA GLU A 251 -10.38 23.30 3.49
C GLU A 251 -11.69 23.01 4.25
N GLY A 252 -11.61 22.64 5.54
CA GLY A 252 -12.75 22.32 6.39
C GLY A 252 -13.20 20.86 6.32
N PHE A 253 -12.52 20.02 5.53
CA PHE A 253 -12.72 18.57 5.54
C PHE A 253 -11.66 17.90 6.40
N LEU A 254 -12.09 17.26 7.49
CA LEU A 254 -11.21 16.45 8.33
C LEU A 254 -11.01 15.07 7.69
N ILE A 255 -9.82 14.83 7.15
CA ILE A 255 -9.44 13.56 6.54
C ILE A 255 -8.51 12.79 7.49
N TYR A 256 -8.84 11.54 7.78
CA TYR A 256 -7.97 10.63 8.52
C TYR A 256 -7.17 9.80 7.52
N ALA A 257 -5.86 9.80 7.67
CA ALA A 257 -4.95 8.98 6.86
C ALA A 257 -4.00 8.23 7.79
N SER A 258 -3.81 6.94 7.53
CA SER A 258 -2.77 6.13 8.17
C SER A 258 -1.67 5.85 7.14
N VAL A 259 -0.52 5.40 7.64
CA VAL A 259 0.58 4.94 6.79
C VAL A 259 0.96 3.53 7.18
N THR A 260 1.42 2.77 6.20
CA THR A 260 2.16 1.54 6.44
C THR A 260 3.66 1.81 6.33
N ILE A 261 4.47 1.19 7.18
CA ILE A 261 5.92 1.47 7.28
C ILE A 261 6.74 0.18 7.13
N GLY A 262 7.74 0.23 6.24
CA GLY A 262 8.78 -0.77 6.10
C GLY A 262 10.15 -0.18 6.40
N ILE A 263 10.96 -0.85 7.22
CA ILE A 263 12.27 -0.34 7.66
C ILE A 263 13.36 -1.33 7.26
N VAL A 264 14.49 -0.87 6.74
CA VAL A 264 15.69 -1.68 6.56
C VAL A 264 16.89 -1.03 7.23
N HIS A 265 17.72 -1.84 7.87
CA HIS A 265 18.90 -1.38 8.56
C HIS A 265 20.17 -1.59 7.72
N SER A 266 21.13 -0.67 7.85
CA SER A 266 22.46 -0.73 7.23
C SER A 266 23.19 -2.07 7.42
N SER A 267 22.96 -2.76 8.54
CA SER A 267 23.53 -4.09 8.85
C SER A 267 23.18 -5.21 7.85
N MET A 268 22.28 -4.98 6.90
CA MET A 268 22.04 -5.91 5.79
C MET A 268 23.22 -5.96 4.81
N ASN A 269 24.08 -4.93 4.82
CA ASN A 269 25.32 -4.79 4.04
C ASN A 269 25.13 -4.90 2.53
N PHE A 270 24.03 -4.34 2.00
CA PHE A 270 23.86 -4.21 0.55
C PHE A 270 24.85 -3.18 -0.02
N GLN A 271 25.24 -3.35 -1.28
CA GLN A 271 26.22 -2.48 -1.95
C GLN A 271 25.58 -1.35 -2.76
N GLU A 272 24.31 -1.54 -3.14
CA GLU A 272 23.56 -0.61 -3.99
C GLU A 272 22.40 0.01 -3.21
N ALA A 273 22.20 1.33 -3.36
CA ALA A 273 21.11 2.07 -2.72
C ALA A 273 19.72 1.52 -3.09
N GLU A 274 19.58 1.04 -4.32
CA GLU A 274 18.35 0.44 -4.84
C GLU A 274 17.97 -0.84 -4.05
N GLU A 275 18.95 -1.62 -3.59
CA GLU A 275 18.69 -2.83 -2.80
C GLU A 275 18.10 -2.51 -1.42
N PHE A 276 18.56 -1.43 -0.77
CA PHE A 276 17.97 -0.95 0.48
C PHE A 276 16.53 -0.49 0.27
N LEU A 277 16.28 0.31 -0.77
CA LEU A 277 14.93 0.79 -1.04
C LEU A 277 13.96 -0.37 -1.32
N ARG A 278 14.39 -1.33 -2.15
CA ARG A 278 13.63 -2.56 -2.44
C ARG A 278 13.39 -3.41 -1.19
N ALA A 279 14.36 -3.51 -0.29
CA ALA A 279 14.21 -4.23 0.97
C ALA A 279 13.19 -3.54 1.91
N ALA A 280 13.22 -2.20 1.99
CA ALA A 280 12.23 -1.43 2.73
C ALA A 280 10.82 -1.59 2.14
N GLU A 281 10.69 -1.59 0.81
CA GLU A 281 9.44 -1.87 0.09
C GLU A 281 8.88 -3.26 0.42
N ILE A 282 9.72 -4.30 0.44
CA ILE A 282 9.31 -5.66 0.82
C ILE A 282 8.76 -5.66 2.26
N ALA A 283 9.47 -5.01 3.19
CA ALA A 283 8.99 -4.91 4.56
C ALA A 283 7.66 -4.15 4.68
N ASN A 284 7.51 -3.05 3.93
CA ASN A 284 6.26 -2.29 3.86
C ASN A 284 5.11 -3.15 3.33
N TYR A 285 5.35 -3.91 2.26
CA TYR A 285 4.37 -4.82 1.70
C TYR A 285 3.95 -5.88 2.73
N THR A 286 4.91 -6.55 3.38
CA THR A 286 4.59 -7.51 4.46
C THR A 286 3.79 -6.85 5.58
N ALA A 287 4.10 -5.60 5.93
CA ALA A 287 3.38 -4.86 6.97
C ALA A 287 1.90 -4.64 6.57
N LYS A 288 1.62 -4.29 5.30
CA LYS A 288 0.24 -4.12 4.79
C LYS A 288 -0.59 -5.38 4.93
N GLU A 289 0.03 -6.54 4.74
CA GLU A 289 -0.66 -7.83 4.75
C GLU A 289 -1.09 -8.30 6.13
N GLN A 290 -0.47 -7.77 7.20
CA GLN A 290 -0.88 -8.09 8.56
C GLN A 290 -2.25 -7.52 8.93
N GLY A 291 -2.78 -6.57 8.15
CA GLY A 291 -4.08 -5.94 8.40
C GLY A 291 -4.16 -5.18 9.73
N LEU A 292 -3.01 -4.85 10.34
CA LEU A 292 -2.93 -4.08 11.57
C LEU A 292 -3.21 -2.60 11.30
N LYS A 293 -3.69 -1.88 12.32
CA LYS A 293 -4.00 -0.45 12.22
C LYS A 293 -2.77 0.45 12.04
N TYR A 294 -1.63 0.06 12.62
CA TYR A 294 -0.36 0.81 12.54
C TYR A 294 0.79 -0.15 12.20
N PRO A 295 0.82 -0.69 10.98
CA PRO A 295 1.75 -1.77 10.65
C PRO A 295 3.17 -1.20 10.43
N THR A 296 4.13 -1.77 11.15
CA THR A 296 5.56 -1.48 10.98
C THR A 296 6.33 -2.78 11.02
N VAL A 297 7.11 -3.04 9.96
CA VAL A 297 7.92 -4.24 9.85
C VAL A 297 9.36 -3.84 9.54
N VAL A 298 10.30 -4.45 10.26
CA VAL A 298 11.72 -4.34 9.97
C VAL A 298 12.13 -5.49 9.05
N TYR A 299 12.75 -5.14 7.93
CA TYR A 299 13.26 -6.05 6.94
C TYR A 299 14.26 -7.01 7.57
N ASN A 300 14.12 -8.28 7.21
CA ASN A 300 15.13 -9.30 7.39
C ASN A 300 15.18 -10.17 6.13
N ARG A 301 16.20 -11.02 5.98
CA ARG A 301 16.35 -11.85 4.78
C ARG A 301 15.26 -12.93 4.62
N SER A 302 14.54 -13.31 5.69
CA SER A 302 13.44 -14.27 5.57
C SER A 302 12.25 -13.65 4.84
N LEU A 303 11.97 -12.36 5.05
CA LEU A 303 10.87 -11.66 4.40
C LEU A 303 10.96 -11.65 2.87
N GLN A 304 12.16 -11.46 2.31
CA GLN A 304 12.34 -11.55 0.86
C GLN A 304 12.06 -12.97 0.33
N THR A 305 12.45 -13.97 1.11
CA THR A 305 12.22 -15.38 0.76
C THR A 305 10.73 -15.71 0.85
N GLU A 306 10.03 -15.23 1.88
CA GLU A 306 8.58 -15.39 2.08
C GLU A 306 7.78 -14.73 0.95
N ALA A 307 8.12 -13.49 0.58
CA ALA A 307 7.46 -12.80 -0.53
C ALA A 307 7.63 -13.56 -1.87
N SER A 308 8.84 -14.07 -2.13
CA SER A 308 9.11 -14.87 -3.34
C SER A 308 8.36 -16.21 -3.33
N ASN A 309 8.38 -16.91 -2.19
CA ASN A 309 7.67 -18.17 -2.00
C ASN A 309 6.16 -18.01 -2.20
N ARG A 310 5.61 -16.87 -1.79
CA ARG A 310 4.20 -16.58 -1.89
C ARG A 310 3.75 -16.31 -3.32
N LEU A 311 4.51 -15.52 -4.09
CA LEU A 311 4.25 -15.33 -5.51
C LEU A 311 4.31 -16.66 -6.29
N GLN A 312 5.29 -17.50 -5.93
CA GLN A 312 5.40 -18.84 -6.48
C GLN A 312 4.18 -19.70 -6.11
N MET A 313 3.74 -19.66 -4.86
CA MET A 313 2.55 -20.38 -4.40
C MET A 313 1.27 -19.93 -5.09
N GLU A 314 1.10 -18.63 -5.35
CA GLU A 314 -0.05 -18.12 -6.10
C GLU A 314 -0.06 -18.69 -7.52
N THR A 315 1.10 -18.67 -8.17
CA THR A 315 1.29 -19.22 -9.52
C THR A 315 0.98 -20.70 -9.55
N ASP A 316 1.45 -21.44 -8.56
CA ASP A 316 1.24 -22.89 -8.46
C ASP A 316 -0.20 -23.23 -8.10
N LEU A 317 -0.86 -22.48 -7.21
CA LEU A 317 -2.27 -22.67 -6.86
C LEU A 317 -3.18 -22.45 -8.08
N ARG A 318 -2.88 -21.42 -8.90
CA ARG A 318 -3.62 -21.17 -10.14
C ARG A 318 -3.52 -22.36 -11.11
N LYS A 319 -2.35 -23.00 -11.21
CA LYS A 319 -2.16 -24.22 -12.00
C LYS A 319 -2.88 -25.42 -11.36
N ALA A 320 -2.82 -25.55 -10.04
CA ALA A 320 -3.39 -26.65 -9.29
C ALA A 320 -4.90 -26.81 -9.52
N ILE A 321 -5.63 -25.68 -9.60
CA ILE A 321 -7.07 -25.65 -9.93
C ILE A 321 -7.36 -26.31 -11.28
N SER A 322 -6.44 -26.22 -12.26
CA SER A 322 -6.61 -26.81 -13.59
C SER A 322 -5.98 -28.21 -13.74
N ASN A 323 -4.99 -28.56 -12.92
CA ASN A 323 -4.11 -29.72 -13.14
C ASN A 323 -4.43 -30.96 -12.28
N GLN A 324 -5.63 -31.07 -11.71
CA GLN A 324 -6.02 -32.20 -10.83
C GLN A 324 -5.10 -32.39 -9.61
N GLU A 325 -4.48 -31.32 -9.12
CA GLU A 325 -3.58 -31.34 -7.95
C GLU A 325 -4.34 -31.16 -6.63
N LEU A 326 -5.62 -30.81 -6.72
CA LEU A 326 -6.52 -30.62 -5.59
C LEU A 326 -7.34 -31.88 -5.34
N GLN A 327 -7.60 -32.18 -4.07
CA GLN A 327 -8.40 -33.31 -3.65
C GLN A 327 -9.26 -32.95 -2.43
N LEU A 328 -10.51 -33.45 -2.39
CA LEU A 328 -11.34 -33.36 -1.19
C LEU A 328 -11.14 -34.58 -0.29
N PHE A 329 -10.94 -34.30 0.99
CA PHE A 329 -11.00 -35.27 2.08
C PHE A 329 -12.28 -35.04 2.85
N TYR A 330 -12.82 -36.08 3.44
CA TYR A 330 -14.12 -36.06 4.10
C TYR A 330 -13.96 -36.47 5.55
N GLN A 331 -14.40 -35.64 6.48
CA GLN A 331 -14.41 -35.96 7.90
C GLN A 331 -15.84 -36.22 8.37
N PRO A 332 -16.12 -37.35 9.03
CA PRO A 332 -17.48 -37.70 9.43
C PRO A 332 -17.99 -36.86 10.60
N ILE A 333 -19.26 -36.49 10.52
CA ILE A 333 -20.04 -35.83 11.57
C ILE A 333 -21.08 -36.83 12.09
N LEU A 334 -21.06 -37.09 13.39
CA LEU A 334 -21.93 -38.09 14.03
C LEU A 334 -22.90 -37.44 15.02
N SER A 335 -24.13 -37.95 15.06
CA SER A 335 -25.02 -37.71 16.20
C SER A 335 -24.44 -38.37 17.44
N LEU A 336 -24.49 -37.67 18.57
CA LEU A 336 -24.03 -38.21 19.85
C LEU A 336 -25.11 -39.02 20.57
N ASN A 337 -26.38 -38.96 20.12
CA ASN A 337 -27.49 -39.68 20.74
C ASN A 337 -28.70 -39.90 19.79
N PRO A 338 -28.91 -41.11 19.24
CA PRO A 338 -28.00 -42.26 19.24
C PRO A 338 -26.78 -42.03 18.32
N TYR A 339 -25.72 -42.81 18.50
CA TYR A 339 -24.56 -42.76 17.60
C TYR A 339 -24.93 -43.17 16.18
N LYS A 340 -25.03 -42.18 15.29
CA LYS A 340 -25.36 -42.37 13.88
C LYS A 340 -24.58 -41.37 13.03
N LEU A 341 -24.10 -41.80 11.87
CA LEU A 341 -23.55 -40.88 10.86
C LEU A 341 -24.66 -39.93 10.38
N VAL A 342 -24.35 -38.63 10.34
CA VAL A 342 -25.26 -37.58 9.86
C VAL A 342 -24.73 -36.93 8.58
N GLY A 343 -23.41 -36.86 8.43
CA GLY A 343 -22.81 -36.27 7.24
C GLY A 343 -21.30 -36.23 7.28
N PHE A 344 -20.72 -35.46 6.38
CA PHE A 344 -19.28 -35.24 6.28
C PHE A 344 -18.97 -33.76 6.08
N GLU A 345 -17.84 -33.30 6.60
CA GLU A 345 -17.23 -32.05 6.17
C GLU A 345 -16.24 -32.32 5.03
N ALA A 346 -16.35 -31.56 3.94
CA ALA A 346 -15.44 -31.62 2.80
C ALA A 346 -14.29 -30.63 3.01
N LEU A 347 -13.10 -31.19 3.17
CA LEU A 347 -11.86 -30.48 3.48
C LEU A 347 -10.91 -30.58 2.29
N ILE A 348 -10.57 -29.44 1.71
CA ILE A 348 -9.64 -29.39 0.59
C ILE A 348 -8.22 -29.77 1.02
N ARG A 349 -7.51 -30.47 0.14
CA ARG A 349 -6.09 -30.81 0.26
C ARG A 349 -5.41 -30.53 -1.05
N TRP A 350 -4.25 -29.90 -1.01
CA TRP A 350 -3.44 -29.63 -2.18
C TRP A 350 -2.20 -30.52 -2.19
N LYS A 351 -2.10 -31.38 -3.20
CA LYS A 351 -0.96 -32.25 -3.43
C LYS A 351 -0.05 -31.63 -4.50
N HIS A 352 0.84 -30.75 -4.06
CA HIS A 352 1.82 -30.11 -4.93
C HIS A 352 2.82 -31.15 -5.47
N PRO A 353 3.18 -31.12 -6.77
CA PRO A 353 4.06 -32.11 -7.40
C PRO A 353 5.47 -32.16 -6.77
N GLU A 354 6.05 -31.00 -6.46
CA GLU A 354 7.39 -30.90 -5.85
C GLU A 354 7.38 -30.85 -4.31
N LYS A 355 6.49 -30.04 -3.71
CA LYS A 355 6.44 -29.78 -2.25
C LYS A 355 5.64 -30.82 -1.45
N GLY A 356 4.90 -31.70 -2.11
CA GLY A 356 4.02 -32.66 -1.44
C GLY A 356 2.73 -32.01 -0.95
N TRP A 357 2.23 -32.41 0.23
CA TRP A 357 0.98 -31.87 0.75
C TRP A 357 1.16 -30.48 1.35
N ILE A 358 0.38 -29.52 0.85
CA ILE A 358 0.34 -28.14 1.35
C ILE A 358 -0.92 -27.98 2.20
N SER A 359 -0.77 -27.36 3.37
CA SER A 359 -1.88 -27.16 4.32
C SER A 359 -2.87 -26.09 3.81
N PRO A 360 -4.19 -26.28 3.97
CA PRO A 360 -5.19 -25.23 3.72
C PRO A 360 -4.88 -23.91 4.41
N ASP A 361 -4.32 -23.94 5.62
CA ASP A 361 -3.96 -22.73 6.37
C ASP A 361 -2.88 -21.88 5.67
N GLU A 362 -2.11 -22.48 4.76
CA GLU A 362 -1.08 -21.80 3.99
C GLU A 362 -1.63 -21.16 2.71
N PHE A 363 -2.50 -21.87 1.97
CA PHE A 363 -2.95 -21.42 0.64
C PHE A 363 -4.35 -20.79 0.61
N ILE A 364 -5.23 -21.03 1.59
CA ILE A 364 -6.57 -20.41 1.63
C ILE A 364 -6.47 -18.90 1.88
N PRO A 365 -5.69 -18.38 2.85
CA PRO A 365 -5.53 -16.94 3.03
C PRO A 365 -4.97 -16.26 1.77
N LEU A 366 -4.02 -16.93 1.10
CA LEU A 366 -3.48 -16.47 -0.17
C LEU A 366 -4.57 -16.43 -1.26
N ALA A 367 -5.40 -17.45 -1.34
CA ALA A 367 -6.49 -17.52 -2.31
C ALA A 367 -7.51 -16.39 -2.10
N GLU A 368 -7.83 -16.06 -0.85
CA GLU A 368 -8.74 -14.96 -0.51
C GLU A 368 -8.17 -13.61 -0.92
N GLN A 369 -6.89 -13.36 -0.61
CA GLN A 369 -6.22 -12.09 -0.90
C GLN A 369 -6.01 -11.87 -2.41
N THR A 370 -5.79 -12.94 -3.17
CA THR A 370 -5.55 -12.90 -4.63
C THR A 370 -6.84 -13.06 -5.45
N GLY A 371 -7.97 -13.33 -4.80
CA GLY A 371 -9.25 -13.63 -5.46
C GLY A 371 -9.33 -15.04 -6.08
N LEU A 372 -8.27 -15.86 -5.98
CA LEU A 372 -8.29 -17.26 -6.40
C LEU A 372 -9.26 -18.12 -5.58
N ILE A 373 -9.75 -17.65 -4.44
CA ILE A 373 -10.77 -18.33 -3.63
C ILE A 373 -12.08 -18.53 -4.41
N ILE A 374 -12.38 -17.67 -5.38
CA ILE A 374 -13.59 -17.79 -6.22
C ILE A 374 -13.50 -19.03 -7.12
N PRO A 375 -12.53 -19.15 -8.04
CA PRO A 375 -12.39 -20.35 -8.87
C PRO A 375 -12.05 -21.61 -8.06
N LEU A 376 -11.35 -21.47 -6.93
CA LEU A 376 -11.09 -22.58 -6.01
C LEU A 376 -12.38 -23.10 -5.37
N GLY A 377 -13.23 -22.20 -4.89
CA GLY A 377 -14.52 -22.56 -4.29
C GLY A 377 -15.49 -23.17 -5.28
N ASP A 378 -15.51 -22.69 -6.52
CA ASP A 378 -16.24 -23.33 -7.62
C ASP A 378 -15.81 -24.79 -7.81
N TRP A 379 -14.51 -25.03 -7.86
CA TRP A 379 -13.95 -26.37 -7.97
C TRP A 379 -14.34 -27.26 -6.78
N ILE A 380 -14.26 -26.72 -5.55
CA ILE A 380 -14.64 -27.45 -4.32
C ILE A 380 -16.12 -27.84 -4.38
N LEU A 381 -17.01 -26.91 -4.73
CA LEU A 381 -18.44 -27.14 -4.79
C LEU A 381 -18.81 -28.15 -5.87
N GLU A 382 -18.15 -28.10 -7.03
CA GLU A 382 -18.32 -29.08 -8.09
C GLU A 382 -17.87 -30.48 -7.65
N ALA A 383 -16.67 -30.60 -7.08
CA ALA A 383 -16.14 -31.87 -6.59
C ALA A 383 -17.00 -32.46 -5.45
N ALA A 384 -17.46 -31.63 -4.50
CA ALA A 384 -18.36 -32.04 -3.43
C ALA A 384 -19.73 -32.51 -3.98
N SER A 385 -20.27 -31.78 -4.94
CA SER A 385 -21.54 -32.13 -5.62
C SER A 385 -21.45 -33.44 -6.39
N GLN A 386 -20.38 -33.66 -7.13
CA GLN A 386 -20.13 -34.92 -7.84
C GLN A 386 -20.00 -36.08 -6.85
N GLN A 387 -19.30 -35.87 -5.73
CA GLN A 387 -19.17 -36.90 -4.70
C GLN A 387 -20.49 -37.23 -4.01
N LEU A 388 -21.34 -36.22 -3.79
CA LEU A 388 -22.71 -36.41 -3.29
C LEU A 388 -23.53 -37.31 -4.21
N ILE A 389 -23.52 -37.07 -5.52
CA ILE A 389 -24.22 -37.95 -6.49
C ILE A 389 -23.73 -39.40 -6.39
N ILE A 390 -22.41 -39.60 -6.30
CA ILE A 390 -21.82 -40.94 -6.16
C ILE A 390 -22.32 -41.61 -4.87
N TRP A 391 -22.31 -40.89 -3.75
CA TRP A 391 -22.74 -41.41 -2.45
C TRP A 391 -24.26 -41.64 -2.34
N GLN A 392 -25.07 -40.94 -3.13
CA GLN A 392 -26.50 -41.20 -3.20
C GLN A 392 -26.80 -42.67 -3.52
N SER A 393 -25.99 -43.27 -4.40
CA SER A 393 -26.10 -44.68 -4.77
C SER A 393 -25.33 -45.61 -3.82
N GLN A 394 -24.13 -45.22 -3.39
CA GLN A 394 -23.22 -46.10 -2.65
C GLN A 394 -23.51 -46.20 -1.16
N LEU A 395 -24.15 -45.17 -0.58
CA LEU A 395 -24.43 -45.04 0.85
C LEU A 395 -25.93 -45.00 1.15
N ALA A 396 -26.76 -45.63 0.30
CA ALA A 396 -28.22 -45.60 0.40
C ALA A 396 -28.75 -46.01 1.79
N ASP A 397 -28.09 -46.97 2.46
CA ASP A 397 -28.45 -47.45 3.80
C ASP A 397 -28.21 -46.42 4.92
N TYR A 398 -27.44 -45.37 4.65
CA TYR A 398 -27.04 -44.34 5.62
C TYR A 398 -27.76 -43.01 5.40
N LEU A 399 -28.62 -42.92 4.37
CA LEU A 399 -29.39 -41.72 4.07
C LEU A 399 -30.44 -41.42 5.18
N PRO A 400 -30.80 -40.14 5.41
CA PRO A 400 -30.26 -38.94 4.75
C PRO A 400 -28.86 -38.57 5.26
N LEU A 401 -28.03 -37.98 4.39
CA LEU A 401 -26.68 -37.49 4.73
C LEU A 401 -26.48 -36.04 4.28
N SER A 402 -25.63 -35.30 4.98
CA SER A 402 -25.17 -33.98 4.55
C SER A 402 -23.70 -33.97 4.15
N VAL A 403 -23.31 -33.11 3.21
CA VAL A 403 -21.92 -32.71 3.02
C VAL A 403 -21.80 -31.21 3.27
N ALA A 404 -20.93 -30.84 4.20
CA ALA A 404 -20.63 -29.47 4.53
C ALA A 404 -19.42 -28.97 3.74
N VAL A 405 -19.50 -27.76 3.20
CA VAL A 405 -18.45 -27.10 2.42
C VAL A 405 -18.23 -25.70 2.97
N ASN A 406 -16.97 -25.38 3.27
CA ASN A 406 -16.56 -24.05 3.71
C ASN A 406 -16.71 -23.01 2.59
N LEU A 407 -17.26 -21.85 2.93
CA LEU A 407 -17.51 -20.74 2.03
C LEU A 407 -16.87 -19.46 2.59
N SER A 408 -15.94 -18.88 1.82
CA SER A 408 -15.26 -17.64 2.23
C SER A 408 -16.18 -16.42 2.15
N GLY A 409 -15.95 -15.44 3.03
CA GLY A 409 -16.61 -14.14 2.96
C GLY A 409 -16.32 -13.36 1.67
N VAL A 410 -15.16 -13.57 1.05
CA VAL A 410 -14.84 -12.96 -0.25
C VAL A 410 -15.78 -13.48 -1.34
N GLN A 411 -16.09 -14.77 -1.31
CA GLN A 411 -17.00 -15.42 -2.26
C GLN A 411 -18.44 -14.89 -2.10
N LEU A 412 -18.91 -14.69 -0.85
CA LEU A 412 -20.26 -14.18 -0.59
C LEU A 412 -20.53 -12.75 -1.11
N ASN A 413 -19.47 -11.97 -1.38
CA ASN A 413 -19.58 -10.64 -1.98
C ASN A 413 -19.62 -10.67 -3.51
N GLU A 414 -19.43 -11.84 -4.13
CA GLU A 414 -19.50 -12.01 -5.58
C GLU A 414 -20.98 -12.07 -6.02
N PRO A 415 -21.46 -11.15 -6.89
CA PRO A 415 -22.88 -11.04 -7.22
C PRO A 415 -23.50 -12.28 -7.88
N GLU A 416 -22.75 -13.06 -8.65
CA GLU A 416 -23.28 -14.19 -9.43
C GLU A 416 -23.20 -15.54 -8.70
N LEU A 417 -22.49 -15.61 -7.58
CA LEU A 417 -22.20 -16.86 -6.88
C LEU A 417 -23.45 -17.49 -6.32
N VAL A 418 -24.28 -16.72 -5.61
CA VAL A 418 -25.49 -17.24 -4.96
C VAL A 418 -26.44 -17.86 -5.99
N PRO A 419 -26.82 -17.17 -7.09
CA PRO A 419 -27.59 -17.78 -8.17
C PRO A 419 -26.94 -19.04 -8.74
N LYS A 420 -25.62 -19.03 -8.95
CA LYS A 420 -24.87 -20.15 -9.54
C LYS A 420 -24.91 -21.41 -8.67
N ILE A 421 -24.63 -21.28 -7.36
CA ILE A 421 -24.67 -22.40 -6.42
C ILE A 421 -26.08 -22.96 -6.31
N ILE A 422 -27.10 -22.10 -6.23
CA ILE A 422 -28.50 -22.52 -6.17
C ILE A 422 -28.88 -23.32 -7.42
N HIS A 423 -28.54 -22.80 -8.60
CA HIS A 423 -28.80 -23.48 -9.87
C HIS A 423 -28.10 -24.84 -9.94
N GLN A 424 -26.82 -24.90 -9.55
CA GLN A 424 -26.06 -26.15 -9.50
C GLN A 424 -26.73 -27.14 -8.54
N TYR A 425 -27.05 -26.74 -7.31
CA TYR A 425 -27.69 -27.60 -6.33
C TYR A 425 -29.04 -28.16 -6.80
N GLN A 426 -29.89 -27.32 -7.39
CA GLN A 426 -31.19 -27.74 -7.91
C GLN A 426 -31.08 -28.72 -9.09
N SER A 427 -30.04 -28.58 -9.92
CA SER A 427 -29.82 -29.50 -11.05
C SER A 427 -29.48 -30.94 -10.65
N LEU A 428 -28.98 -31.14 -9.43
CA LEU A 428 -28.49 -32.44 -8.94
C LEU A 428 -29.61 -33.38 -8.44
N ASN A 429 -30.86 -32.89 -8.29
CA ASN A 429 -32.01 -33.67 -7.81
C ASN A 429 -31.74 -34.50 -6.52
N LEU A 430 -31.07 -33.87 -5.55
CA LEU A 430 -30.66 -34.51 -4.30
C LEU A 430 -31.85 -34.61 -3.31
N HIS A 431 -32.68 -35.66 -3.44
CA HIS A 431 -33.88 -35.83 -2.60
C HIS A 431 -33.59 -36.19 -1.13
N GLN A 432 -32.45 -36.84 -0.83
CA GLN A 432 -32.08 -37.31 0.52
C GLN A 432 -30.66 -36.90 0.94
N LEU A 433 -30.00 -36.08 0.12
CA LEU A 433 -28.68 -35.55 0.40
C LEU A 433 -28.77 -34.04 0.53
N LYS A 434 -28.17 -33.49 1.57
CA LYS A 434 -28.18 -32.05 1.84
C LYS A 434 -26.80 -31.47 1.62
N LEU A 435 -26.73 -30.37 0.87
CA LEU A 435 -25.56 -29.50 0.88
C LEU A 435 -25.70 -28.56 2.09
N LYS A 436 -24.62 -28.47 2.88
CA LYS A 436 -24.49 -27.50 3.97
C LYS A 436 -23.33 -26.57 3.63
N LEU A 437 -23.54 -25.27 3.78
CA LEU A 437 -22.49 -24.27 3.61
C LEU A 437 -22.03 -23.79 4.97
N GLU A 438 -20.72 -23.82 5.19
CA GLU A 438 -20.09 -23.37 6.43
C GLU A 438 -19.49 -21.99 6.23
N ILE A 439 -19.78 -21.08 7.15
CA ILE A 439 -19.30 -19.69 7.14
C ILE A 439 -18.73 -19.36 8.50
N THR A 440 -17.60 -18.67 8.55
CA THR A 440 -16.95 -18.31 9.81
C THR A 440 -17.68 -17.16 10.52
N GLU A 441 -17.55 -17.10 11.84
CA GLU A 441 -18.06 -15.98 12.67
C GLU A 441 -17.57 -14.61 12.18
N SER A 442 -16.28 -14.49 11.83
CA SER A 442 -15.68 -13.25 11.33
C SER A 442 -16.31 -12.75 10.03
N THR A 443 -16.73 -13.66 9.15
CA THR A 443 -17.40 -13.33 7.89
C THR A 443 -18.72 -12.60 8.14
N LEU A 444 -19.45 -13.00 9.19
CA LEU A 444 -20.71 -12.38 9.57
C LEU A 444 -20.54 -11.05 10.31
N MET A 445 -19.47 -10.88 11.08
CA MET A 445 -19.22 -9.67 11.87
C MET A 445 -19.02 -8.41 11.00
N ASN A 446 -18.61 -8.58 9.74
CA ASN A 446 -18.49 -7.47 8.78
C ASN A 446 -19.86 -6.95 8.30
N ASN A 447 -20.97 -7.61 8.69
CA ASN A 447 -22.37 -7.16 8.69
C ASN A 447 -22.82 -6.34 7.47
N THR A 448 -22.64 -6.88 6.27
CA THR A 448 -23.24 -6.32 5.06
C THR A 448 -24.64 -6.89 4.87
N GLN A 449 -25.64 -6.04 4.63
CA GLN A 449 -27.01 -6.47 4.25
C GLN A 449 -27.00 -7.51 3.11
N THR A 450 -26.01 -7.40 2.21
CA THR A 450 -25.73 -8.36 1.14
C THR A 450 -25.52 -9.79 1.66
N ILE A 451 -24.71 -9.98 2.69
CA ILE A 451 -24.41 -11.32 3.22
C ILE A 451 -25.69 -11.96 3.77
N ILE A 452 -26.46 -11.23 4.57
CA ILE A 452 -27.72 -11.75 5.13
C ILE A 452 -28.67 -12.15 4.00
N SER A 453 -28.83 -11.32 2.96
CA SER A 453 -29.68 -11.65 1.82
C SER A 453 -29.21 -12.89 1.04
N SER A 454 -27.89 -13.10 0.94
CA SER A 454 -27.31 -14.30 0.32
C SER A 454 -27.65 -15.56 1.12
N LEU A 455 -27.57 -15.50 2.45
CA LEU A 455 -27.91 -16.63 3.31
C LEU A 455 -29.41 -16.97 3.29
N GLU A 456 -30.28 -15.95 3.28
CA GLU A 456 -31.73 -16.15 3.10
C GLU A 456 -32.05 -16.82 1.76
N ALA A 457 -31.35 -16.44 0.69
CA ALA A 457 -31.51 -17.05 -0.63
C ALA A 457 -31.10 -18.53 -0.63
N PHE A 458 -29.97 -18.89 -0.01
CA PHE A 458 -29.55 -20.29 0.13
C PHE A 458 -30.56 -21.12 0.92
N ARG A 459 -31.03 -20.59 2.05
CA ARG A 459 -32.03 -21.27 2.89
C ARG A 459 -33.34 -21.48 2.14
N SER A 460 -33.79 -20.48 1.39
CA SER A 460 -34.99 -20.58 0.55
C SER A 460 -34.86 -21.63 -0.56
N ALA A 461 -33.63 -21.89 -1.02
CA ALA A 461 -33.31 -22.97 -1.97
C ALA A 461 -33.15 -24.35 -1.30
N GLY A 462 -33.26 -24.44 0.03
CA GLY A 462 -33.13 -25.69 0.78
C GLY A 462 -31.68 -26.10 1.10
N ILE A 463 -30.73 -25.18 0.94
CA ILE A 463 -29.33 -25.35 1.35
C ILE A 463 -29.20 -24.93 2.81
N GLN A 464 -28.60 -25.78 3.64
CA GLN A 464 -28.44 -25.47 5.07
C GLN A 464 -27.23 -24.59 5.31
N ILE A 465 -27.31 -23.69 6.27
CA ILE A 465 -26.19 -22.81 6.66
C ILE A 465 -25.70 -23.18 8.06
N SER A 466 -24.39 -23.29 8.19
CA SER A 466 -23.72 -23.58 9.46
C SER A 466 -22.70 -22.50 9.78
N LEU A 467 -22.74 -22.02 11.02
CA LEU A 467 -21.80 -21.06 11.55
C LEU A 467 -20.60 -21.81 12.12
N ASP A 468 -19.41 -21.56 11.57
CA ASP A 468 -18.15 -22.16 11.98
C ASP A 468 -17.33 -21.27 12.92
N ASP A 469 -16.39 -21.87 13.64
CA ASP A 469 -15.46 -21.24 14.61
C ASP A 469 -16.14 -20.46 15.74
N PHE A 470 -17.36 -20.82 16.13
CA PHE A 470 -18.15 -20.03 17.07
C PHE A 470 -17.51 -19.95 18.46
N GLY A 471 -17.36 -18.72 18.96
CA GLY A 471 -16.83 -18.40 20.29
C GLY A 471 -15.37 -17.94 20.29
N THR A 472 -14.69 -17.97 19.15
CA THR A 472 -13.32 -17.45 19.02
C THR A 472 -13.27 -15.93 18.89
N GLY A 473 -14.40 -15.28 18.57
CA GLY A 473 -14.55 -13.83 18.40
C GLY A 473 -15.38 -13.12 19.50
N TYR A 474 -15.60 -11.81 19.29
CA TYR A 474 -16.45 -10.97 20.15
C TYR A 474 -17.91 -11.00 19.66
N SER A 475 -18.53 -12.18 19.56
CA SER A 475 -19.95 -12.25 19.23
C SER A 475 -20.81 -11.59 20.31
N SER A 476 -21.54 -10.54 19.92
CA SER A 476 -22.70 -10.11 20.71
C SER A 476 -23.79 -11.16 20.53
N LEU A 477 -24.06 -11.94 21.57
CA LEU A 477 -25.09 -13.00 21.62
C LEU A 477 -26.47 -12.55 21.07
N SER A 478 -26.74 -11.24 21.06
CA SER A 478 -27.91 -10.63 20.44
C SER A 478 -28.00 -10.84 18.91
N TYR A 479 -26.88 -11.08 18.24
CA TYR A 479 -26.81 -11.15 16.78
C TYR A 479 -27.28 -12.50 16.21
N LEU A 480 -27.05 -13.60 16.95
CA LEU A 480 -27.46 -14.95 16.54
C LEU A 480 -28.97 -15.10 16.31
N HIS A 481 -29.79 -14.38 17.08
CA HIS A 481 -31.25 -14.50 17.02
C HIS A 481 -31.85 -14.09 15.66
N GLY A 482 -31.17 -13.24 14.89
CA GLY A 482 -31.68 -12.73 13.61
C GLY A 482 -31.11 -13.42 12.36
N LEU A 483 -30.20 -14.39 12.53
CA LEU A 483 -29.47 -14.96 11.41
C LEU A 483 -30.19 -16.17 10.79
N PRO A 484 -30.24 -16.29 9.45
CA PRO A 484 -30.82 -17.43 8.75
C PRO A 484 -29.85 -18.63 8.74
N ILE A 485 -29.45 -19.10 9.93
CA ILE A 485 -28.57 -20.26 10.11
C ILE A 485 -29.33 -21.44 10.70
N ASP A 486 -28.84 -22.65 10.45
CA ASP A 486 -29.43 -23.91 10.95
C ASP A 486 -28.54 -24.61 11.99
N THR A 487 -27.23 -24.33 11.98
CA THR A 487 -26.25 -25.05 12.81
C THR A 487 -25.17 -24.11 13.33
N VAL A 488 -24.66 -24.40 14.53
CA VAL A 488 -23.48 -23.76 15.12
C VAL A 488 -22.43 -24.82 15.40
N LYS A 489 -21.21 -24.62 14.89
CA LYS A 489 -20.03 -25.46 15.17
C LYS A 489 -19.20 -24.79 16.26
N ILE A 490 -18.94 -25.53 17.33
CA ILE A 490 -18.15 -25.07 18.48
C ILE A 490 -16.69 -25.40 18.20
N ASP A 491 -15.86 -24.36 18.18
CA ASP A 491 -14.43 -24.47 17.89
C ASP A 491 -13.70 -25.44 18.85
N ARG A 492 -12.71 -26.14 18.30
CA ARG A 492 -11.86 -27.10 19.00
C ARG A 492 -11.17 -26.51 20.24
N SER A 493 -10.87 -25.21 20.28
CA SER A 493 -10.23 -24.60 21.45
C SER A 493 -11.09 -24.68 22.73
N PHE A 494 -12.42 -24.74 22.61
CA PHE A 494 -13.33 -24.96 23.73
C PHE A 494 -13.38 -26.44 24.14
N VAL A 495 -13.49 -27.34 23.15
CA VAL A 495 -13.60 -28.79 23.37
C VAL A 495 -12.32 -29.37 23.98
N SER A 496 -11.15 -28.92 23.51
CA SER A 496 -9.84 -29.36 24.03
C SER A 496 -9.63 -29.02 25.52
N ARG A 497 -10.37 -28.04 26.07
CA ARG A 497 -10.21 -27.55 27.45
C ARG A 497 -11.29 -28.01 28.42
N ILE A 498 -12.21 -28.89 27.99
CA ILE A 498 -13.35 -29.42 28.78
C ILE A 498 -12.92 -29.98 30.15
N GLN A 499 -11.73 -30.56 30.26
CA GLN A 499 -11.27 -31.22 31.49
C GLN A 499 -10.49 -30.31 32.46
N LYS A 500 -9.98 -29.16 32.00
CA LYS A 500 -8.95 -28.40 32.74
C LYS A 500 -9.51 -27.20 33.53
N ASN A 501 -10.73 -26.74 33.25
CA ASN A 501 -11.24 -25.49 33.82
C ASN A 501 -12.78 -25.49 33.91
N GLU A 502 -13.34 -25.37 35.12
CA GLU A 502 -14.79 -25.28 35.34
C GLU A 502 -15.43 -24.09 34.61
N ARG A 503 -14.67 -23.00 34.41
CA ARG A 503 -15.14 -21.83 33.67
C ARG A 503 -15.41 -22.15 32.19
N ASN A 504 -14.59 -22.97 31.56
CA ASN A 504 -14.77 -23.35 30.14
C ASN A 504 -15.99 -24.28 29.97
N LEU A 505 -16.23 -25.17 30.94
CA LEU A 505 -17.44 -25.97 30.99
C LEU A 505 -18.70 -25.10 31.10
N GLY A 506 -18.65 -24.03 31.90
CA GLY A 506 -19.75 -23.07 32.01
C GLY A 506 -20.04 -22.35 30.69
N ILE A 507 -19.00 -21.91 29.97
CA ILE A 507 -19.14 -21.28 28.64
C ILE A 507 -19.73 -22.27 27.64
N LEU A 508 -19.20 -23.49 27.59
CA LEU A 508 -19.69 -24.53 26.69
C LEU A 508 -21.17 -24.86 26.95
N GLN A 509 -21.57 -25.00 28.21
CA GLN A 509 -22.97 -25.22 28.58
C GLN A 509 -23.85 -24.04 28.16
N ALA A 510 -23.38 -22.80 28.33
CA ALA A 510 -24.12 -21.61 27.92
C ALA A 510 -24.33 -21.55 26.41
N ILE A 511 -23.29 -21.86 25.62
CA ILE A 511 -23.38 -21.96 24.15
C ILE A 511 -24.40 -23.02 23.75
N ILE A 512 -24.34 -24.20 24.37
CA ILE A 512 -25.26 -25.30 24.07
C ILE A 512 -26.71 -24.91 24.37
N THR A 513 -26.95 -24.38 25.56
CA THR A 513 -28.29 -23.94 25.97
C THR A 513 -28.83 -22.82 25.08
N LEU A 514 -27.98 -21.88 24.66
CA LEU A 514 -28.37 -20.80 23.75
C LEU A 514 -28.80 -21.33 22.39
N ALA A 515 -27.98 -22.17 21.76
CA ALA A 515 -28.29 -22.71 20.45
C ALA A 515 -29.59 -23.52 20.48
N HIS A 516 -29.84 -24.33 21.51
CA HIS A 516 -31.14 -25.00 21.70
C HIS A 516 -32.30 -24.03 21.88
N THR A 517 -32.09 -22.90 22.58
CA THR A 517 -33.13 -21.86 22.75
C THR A 517 -33.49 -21.20 21.42
N LEU A 518 -32.54 -21.13 20.49
CA LEU A 518 -32.70 -20.58 19.15
C LEU A 518 -33.11 -21.63 18.10
N ASP A 519 -33.39 -22.87 18.51
CA ASP A 519 -33.71 -24.01 17.64
C ASP A 519 -32.59 -24.32 16.61
N LEU A 520 -31.33 -24.12 17.03
CA LEU A 520 -30.14 -24.39 16.24
C LEU A 520 -29.52 -25.73 16.62
N ASP A 521 -29.10 -26.46 15.59
CA ASP A 521 -28.30 -27.67 15.73
C ASP A 521 -26.87 -27.34 16.17
N ILE A 522 -26.22 -28.24 16.93
CA ILE A 522 -24.88 -28.00 17.47
C ILE A 522 -23.93 -29.11 17.10
N VAL A 523 -22.77 -28.73 16.55
CA VAL A 523 -21.67 -29.64 16.25
C VAL A 523 -20.48 -29.24 17.12
N ALA A 524 -19.95 -30.16 17.92
CA ALA A 524 -18.70 -29.92 18.65
C ALA A 524 -17.49 -30.45 17.87
N GLU A 525 -16.50 -29.59 17.64
CA GLU A 525 -15.32 -29.94 16.85
C GLU A 525 -14.12 -30.37 17.69
N GLY A 526 -13.21 -31.12 17.07
CA GLY A 526 -11.97 -31.52 17.71
C GLY A 526 -12.15 -32.47 18.89
N ILE A 527 -13.18 -33.32 18.86
CA ILE A 527 -13.35 -34.39 19.85
C ILE A 527 -12.26 -35.44 19.63
N GLU A 528 -11.36 -35.58 20.59
CA GLU A 528 -10.21 -36.49 20.52
C GLU A 528 -10.30 -37.64 21.53
N THR A 529 -11.08 -37.48 22.59
CA THR A 529 -11.16 -38.43 23.71
C THR A 529 -12.59 -38.85 24.02
N VAL A 530 -12.73 -40.07 24.56
CA VAL A 530 -14.03 -40.63 24.97
C VAL A 530 -14.69 -39.76 26.03
N GLU A 531 -13.90 -39.21 26.96
CA GLU A 531 -14.35 -38.36 28.04
C GLU A 531 -14.92 -37.03 27.52
N GLN A 532 -14.29 -36.40 26.51
CA GLN A 532 -14.85 -35.20 25.86
C GLN A 532 -16.21 -35.49 25.23
N ARG A 533 -16.30 -36.60 24.49
CA ARG A 533 -17.55 -37.04 23.85
C ARG A 533 -18.67 -37.25 24.87
N ASP A 534 -18.38 -38.00 25.94
CA ASP A 534 -19.38 -38.34 26.96
C ASP A 534 -19.83 -37.10 27.73
N LYS A 535 -18.90 -36.16 27.98
CA LYS A 535 -19.24 -34.87 28.57
C LYS A 535 -20.13 -34.06 27.64
N LEU A 536 -19.76 -33.86 26.37
CA LEU A 536 -20.57 -33.14 25.38
C LEU A 536 -21.97 -33.74 25.23
N ARG A 537 -22.06 -35.08 25.22
CA ARG A 537 -23.34 -35.81 25.21
C ARG A 537 -24.17 -35.50 26.46
N SER A 538 -23.55 -35.48 27.64
CA SER A 538 -24.25 -35.15 28.89
C SER A 538 -24.77 -33.71 28.96
N LEU A 539 -24.11 -32.78 28.26
CA LEU A 539 -24.52 -31.38 28.16
C LEU A 539 -25.62 -31.18 27.09
N GLY A 540 -25.97 -32.21 26.32
CA GLY A 540 -27.02 -32.16 25.30
C GLY A 540 -26.53 -31.81 23.88
N CYS A 541 -25.22 -31.85 23.60
CA CYS A 541 -24.71 -31.56 22.25
C CYS A 541 -25.26 -32.56 21.21
N ASN A 542 -25.77 -32.04 20.09
CA ASN A 542 -26.47 -32.82 19.07
C ASN A 542 -25.50 -33.72 18.28
N TYR A 543 -24.42 -33.13 17.77
CA TYR A 543 -23.46 -33.77 16.90
C TYR A 543 -22.03 -33.54 17.37
N GLY A 544 -21.12 -34.38 16.88
CA GLY A 544 -19.69 -34.28 17.16
C GLY A 544 -18.83 -34.67 15.96
N GLN A 545 -17.69 -34.01 15.87
CA GLN A 545 -16.66 -34.23 14.86
C GLN A 545 -15.28 -34.19 15.53
N GLY A 546 -14.35 -35.04 15.06
CA GLY A 546 -12.99 -35.07 15.58
C GLY A 546 -12.27 -36.39 15.38
N TYR A 547 -11.00 -36.42 15.79
CA TYR A 547 -10.11 -37.55 15.55
C TYR A 547 -10.45 -38.79 16.38
N LEU A 548 -11.29 -38.66 17.42
CA LEU A 548 -11.87 -39.81 18.11
C LEU A 548 -12.65 -40.71 17.16
N PHE A 549 -13.33 -40.11 16.17
CA PHE A 549 -14.19 -40.84 15.22
C PHE A 549 -13.43 -41.20 13.96
N SER A 550 -12.81 -40.20 13.33
CA SER A 550 -11.91 -40.37 12.20
C SER A 550 -11.15 -39.08 11.92
N LYS A 551 -9.92 -39.24 11.41
CA LYS A 551 -9.25 -38.17 10.66
C LYS A 551 -9.97 -37.96 9.31
N PRO A 552 -9.82 -36.79 8.67
CA PRO A 552 -10.27 -36.58 7.30
C PRO A 552 -9.71 -37.66 6.37
N MET A 553 -10.54 -38.20 5.47
CA MET A 553 -10.14 -39.30 4.59
C MET A 553 -10.60 -39.10 3.14
N PRO A 554 -9.85 -39.60 2.14
CA PRO A 554 -10.31 -39.61 0.75
C PRO A 554 -11.64 -40.36 0.57
N ALA A 555 -12.46 -39.93 -0.38
CA ALA A 555 -13.76 -40.54 -0.66
C ALA A 555 -13.74 -42.08 -0.82
N PRO A 556 -12.75 -42.71 -1.49
CA PRO A 556 -12.70 -44.17 -1.62
C PRO A 556 -12.61 -44.92 -0.29
N LEU A 557 -12.04 -44.31 0.76
CA LEU A 557 -11.88 -44.95 2.07
C LEU A 557 -13.14 -44.86 2.94
N VAL A 558 -14.08 -43.97 2.62
CA VAL A 558 -15.30 -43.75 3.42
C VAL A 558 -16.13 -45.02 3.53
N LYS A 559 -16.26 -45.79 2.45
CA LYS A 559 -17.04 -47.04 2.45
C LYS A 559 -16.42 -48.11 3.36
N GLU A 560 -15.10 -48.23 3.34
CA GLU A 560 -14.37 -49.15 4.20
C GLU A 560 -14.49 -48.76 5.67
N TRP A 561 -14.35 -47.46 5.96
CA TRP A 561 -14.55 -46.91 7.30
C TRP A 561 -15.96 -47.21 7.82
N LEU A 562 -17.01 -46.99 7.01
CA LEU A 562 -18.38 -47.30 7.40
C LEU A 562 -18.60 -48.78 7.75
N GLN A 563 -18.06 -49.70 6.93
CA GLN A 563 -18.22 -51.14 7.16
C GLN A 563 -17.58 -51.61 8.47
N ARG A 564 -16.44 -51.01 8.86
CA ARG A 564 -15.79 -51.30 10.14
C ARG A 564 -16.59 -50.73 11.30
N THR A 565 -17.01 -49.48 11.19
CA THR A 565 -17.64 -48.74 12.28
C THR A 565 -19.06 -49.26 12.61
N THR A 566 -19.85 -49.68 11.61
CA THR A 566 -21.20 -50.25 11.84
C THR A 566 -21.19 -51.58 12.61
N ARG A 567 -20.10 -52.36 12.54
CA ARG A 567 -19.90 -53.59 13.33
C ARG A 567 -19.54 -53.31 14.79
N GLU A 568 -18.93 -52.16 15.09
CA GLU A 568 -18.44 -51.79 16.42
C GLU A 568 -19.45 -50.90 17.18
N PHE A 569 -20.27 -50.11 16.48
CA PHE A 569 -21.40 -49.39 17.09
C PHE A 569 -22.48 -50.31 17.66
N SER A 570 -22.55 -51.57 17.21
CA SER A 570 -23.49 -52.59 17.70
C SER A 570 -22.93 -53.45 18.84
N VAL A 571 -21.62 -53.40 19.10
CA VAL A 571 -20.94 -54.24 20.09
C VAL A 571 -19.90 -53.40 20.85
N SER A 572 -20.35 -52.59 21.81
CA SER A 572 -19.50 -51.95 22.85
C SER A 572 -18.15 -51.33 22.39
N LEU A 573 -18.22 -50.07 21.94
CA LEU A 573 -17.29 -48.95 22.18
C LEU A 573 -15.81 -49.30 22.54
N VAL A 574 -14.97 -49.48 21.53
CA VAL A 574 -13.50 -49.38 21.61
C VAL A 574 -13.04 -48.33 20.58
N PRO A 575 -12.07 -47.44 20.89
CA PRO A 575 -11.62 -46.41 19.95
C PRO A 575 -10.98 -47.00 18.68
N ILE A 576 -11.32 -46.41 17.53
CA ILE A 576 -10.65 -46.68 16.26
C ILE A 576 -9.31 -45.92 16.28
N ILE A 577 -8.27 -46.54 16.84
CA ILE A 577 -6.89 -46.12 16.56
C ILE A 577 -6.39 -47.00 15.41
N PRO A 578 -6.12 -46.46 14.20
CA PRO A 578 -5.46 -47.25 13.17
C PRO A 578 -4.08 -47.67 13.69
N ASN A 579 -3.80 -48.98 13.64
CA ASN A 579 -2.46 -49.51 13.84
C ASN A 579 -1.49 -48.76 12.90
N ASN A 580 -0.61 -47.96 13.51
CA ASN A 580 0.52 -47.31 12.85
C ASN A 580 1.45 -48.39 12.28
N SER A 581 1.36 -48.65 10.98
CA SER A 581 2.51 -49.24 10.27
C SER A 581 2.66 -48.89 8.80
N ILE A 582 1.82 -48.03 8.18
CA ILE A 582 2.04 -47.63 6.75
C ILE A 582 1.89 -46.12 6.47
N PHE A 583 1.31 -45.29 7.34
CA PHE A 583 1.13 -43.88 7.01
C PHE A 583 1.57 -42.93 8.12
N SER A 584 2.85 -42.60 8.10
CA SER A 584 3.38 -41.38 8.73
C SER A 584 2.90 -40.16 7.94
N PHE A 585 1.62 -39.81 8.08
CA PHE A 585 1.13 -38.47 7.77
C PHE A 585 1.21 -37.67 9.06
N ASN A 586 2.32 -36.95 9.24
CA ASN A 586 2.40 -35.87 10.20
C ASN A 586 1.39 -34.81 9.75
N ALA A 587 0.39 -34.59 10.60
CA ALA A 587 -0.67 -33.62 10.42
C ALA A 587 -0.29 -32.34 11.18
N LEU A 588 -0.22 -31.23 10.44
CA LEU A 588 -0.77 -29.95 10.86
C LEU A 588 -1.83 -29.61 9.82
#